data_AF-A0A3A0CHB4-F1
#
_entry.id   AF-A0A3A0CHB4-F1
#
_cell.length_a   1.000
_cell.length_b   1.000
_cell.length_c   1.000
_cell.angle_alpha   90.00
_cell.angle_beta   90.00
_cell.angle_gamma   90.00
#
_symmetry.space_group_name_H-M   'P 1'
#
loop_
_entity.id
_entity.type
_entity.pdbx_description
1 polymer ?
#
loop_
_entity_poly.entity_id
_entity_poly.type
_entity_poly.pdbx_seq_one_letter_code
_entity_poly.pdbx_strand_id
1 'polypeptide(L)'
;MNAESFRARKRSARQAGFYRAQIVTGTPRRGRPGGCKSPSRWSGQGSPRKTHRQPRRGESNGRKEERKASRKGTHMHRNTRVALMALGLAAIAAPALANPISFNGVGLYETVSYKLDGESKSTKAGQLLIEFNNQDLIAYCVDLRHTIKSDWNVDVKPANFFSGGKAAAFLYDTFASTVTNSVQAAALQVAIWEVIEDWNWINLFGGDFKFTNATNVTQQAQVYLNALPGNLSNYSPTAFILESGNYPRSQHLIVPEPTTLAALLVGLPMLLRGRRRAA
;
A
#
# COMPACT_ATOMS: atom_id res chain seq x y z
N MET A 1 -17.00 14.12 7.39
CA MET A 1 -16.86 15.25 6.44
C MET A 1 -17.46 14.81 5.12
N ASN A 2 -18.47 15.52 4.60
CA ASN A 2 -19.30 15.07 3.49
C ASN A 2 -18.67 15.40 2.12
N ALA A 3 -18.82 14.50 1.15
CA ALA A 3 -18.20 14.52 -0.19
C ALA A 3 -18.52 15.77 -1.04
N GLU A 4 -19.52 16.57 -0.67
CA GLU A 4 -19.89 17.79 -1.38
C GLU A 4 -18.89 18.95 -1.18
N SER A 5 -18.14 18.97 -0.08
CA SER A 5 -17.18 20.06 0.20
C SER A 5 -15.96 20.05 -0.75
N PHE A 6 -15.65 18.89 -1.37
CA PHE A 6 -14.48 18.76 -2.24
C PHE A 6 -14.70 19.33 -3.65
N ARG A 7 -15.95 19.32 -4.16
CA ARG A 7 -16.27 19.85 -5.50
C ARG A 7 -16.25 21.39 -5.55
N ALA A 8 -16.48 22.07 -4.42
CA ALA A 8 -16.51 23.53 -4.37
C ALA A 8 -15.11 24.18 -4.55
N ARG A 9 -14.01 23.50 -4.20
CA ARG A 9 -12.65 24.07 -4.34
C ARG A 9 -12.03 23.95 -5.73
N LYS A 10 -12.47 23.00 -6.59
CA LYS A 10 -11.91 22.86 -7.96
C LYS A 10 -12.31 24.01 -8.91
N ARG A 11 -13.35 24.81 -8.61
CA ARG A 11 -13.78 25.93 -9.47
C ARG A 11 -13.08 27.27 -9.19
N SER A 12 -12.35 27.43 -8.08
CA SER A 12 -11.72 28.71 -7.72
C SER A 12 -10.29 28.88 -8.26
N ALA A 13 -9.70 27.88 -8.89
CA ALA A 13 -8.29 27.91 -9.33
C ALA A 13 -8.08 28.27 -10.82
N ARG A 14 -9.15 28.54 -11.59
CA ARG A 14 -9.05 28.90 -13.03
C ARG A 14 -9.18 30.39 -13.35
N GLN A 15 -9.20 31.28 -12.34
CA GLN A 15 -9.51 32.70 -12.55
C GLN A 15 -8.57 33.72 -11.87
N ALA A 16 -7.32 33.34 -11.60
CA ALA A 16 -6.23 34.30 -11.35
C ALA A 16 -5.07 33.89 -12.25
N GLY A 17 -4.67 34.61 -13.27
CA GLY A 17 -4.53 36.07 -13.31
C GLY A 17 -3.04 36.36 -13.31
N PHE A 18 -2.50 36.49 -14.52
CA PHE A 18 -1.25 37.17 -14.89
C PHE A 18 -0.47 37.80 -13.73
N TYR A 19 0.65 37.20 -13.34
CA TYR A 19 1.70 37.90 -12.60
C TYR A 19 2.93 38.11 -13.48
N ARG A 20 3.23 39.40 -13.61
CA ARG A 20 4.28 40.07 -14.36
C ARG A 20 5.65 39.65 -13.82
N ALA A 21 6.52 39.13 -14.69
CA ALA A 21 7.91 38.86 -14.37
C ALA A 21 8.65 40.19 -14.13
N GLN A 22 9.11 40.42 -12.89
CA GLN A 22 10.15 41.40 -12.61
C GLN A 22 11.49 40.67 -12.53
N ILE A 23 12.36 41.00 -13.50
CA ILE A 23 13.75 40.57 -13.56
C ILE A 23 14.51 41.35 -12.49
N VAL A 24 14.94 40.66 -11.43
CA VAL A 24 15.91 41.17 -10.46
C VAL A 24 17.27 40.57 -10.81
N THR A 25 18.12 41.37 -11.46
CA THR A 25 19.54 41.08 -11.67
C THR A 25 20.28 41.29 -10.35
N GLY A 26 20.55 40.20 -9.63
CA GLY A 26 21.40 40.19 -8.42
C GLY A 26 22.72 39.48 -8.67
N THR A 27 23.82 40.21 -8.55
CA THR A 27 25.23 39.81 -8.72
C THR A 27 25.70 38.66 -7.82
N PRO A 28 26.69 37.85 -8.24
CA PRO A 28 27.18 36.69 -7.48
C PRO A 28 28.19 37.11 -6.39
N ARG A 29 27.91 36.76 -5.13
CA ARG A 29 28.91 36.78 -4.06
C ARG A 29 29.60 35.42 -3.94
N ARG A 30 30.90 35.44 -4.23
CA ARG A 30 31.86 34.35 -3.96
C ARG A 30 31.99 34.15 -2.45
N GLY A 31 31.68 32.94 -1.98
CA GLY A 31 31.98 32.46 -0.63
C GLY A 31 32.70 31.10 -0.73
N ARG A 32 33.86 31.01 -0.08
CA ARG A 32 34.85 29.93 -0.17
C ARG A 32 34.38 28.57 0.38
N PRO A 33 35.02 27.47 -0.04
CA PRO A 33 34.66 26.10 0.31
C PRO A 33 35.07 25.76 1.75
N GLY A 34 34.11 25.26 2.54
CA GLY A 34 34.36 24.58 3.80
C GLY A 34 34.73 23.13 3.55
N GLY A 35 35.94 22.74 3.94
CA GLY A 35 36.51 21.42 3.70
C GLY A 35 35.81 20.30 4.47
N CYS A 36 35.45 19.23 3.75
CA CYS A 36 35.20 17.92 4.33
C CYS A 36 36.53 17.30 4.75
N LYS A 37 36.74 17.19 6.07
CA LYS A 37 37.80 16.38 6.66
C LYS A 37 37.50 14.89 6.43
N SER A 38 38.51 14.19 5.95
CA SER A 38 38.60 12.74 5.86
C SER A 38 38.47 12.06 7.23
N PRO A 39 37.81 10.90 7.35
CA PRO A 39 38.07 9.96 8.43
C PRO A 39 39.23 9.03 8.05
N SER A 40 40.23 9.04 8.91
CA SER A 40 41.36 8.11 8.94
C SER A 40 40.89 6.67 9.24
N ARG A 41 41.28 5.76 8.34
CA ARG A 41 42.01 4.51 8.61
C ARG A 41 41.75 3.86 9.98
N TRP A 42 40.93 2.81 9.98
CA TRP A 42 40.96 1.77 11.02
C TRP A 42 41.30 0.43 10.37
N SER A 43 42.45 -0.10 10.77
CA SER A 43 42.98 -1.41 10.42
C SER A 43 43.11 -2.23 11.71
N GLY A 44 42.54 -3.42 11.72
CA GLY A 44 42.71 -4.42 12.78
C GLY A 44 41.68 -5.54 12.61
N GLN A 45 41.97 -6.59 11.84
CA GLN A 45 42.58 -7.85 12.30
C GLN A 45 41.87 -8.48 13.51
N GLY A 46 41.25 -9.65 13.29
CA GLY A 46 40.78 -10.51 14.36
C GLY A 46 39.70 -11.52 13.96
N SER A 47 40.08 -12.55 13.19
CA SER A 47 39.37 -13.85 13.19
C SER A 47 40.18 -14.77 14.12
N PRO A 48 39.58 -15.69 14.93
CA PRO A 48 39.12 -16.96 14.36
C PRO A 48 37.94 -17.67 15.07
N ARG A 49 37.32 -18.59 14.30
CA ARG A 49 36.69 -19.88 14.65
C ARG A 49 36.02 -20.06 16.03
N LYS A 50 34.78 -20.57 15.99
CA LYS A 50 34.43 -21.85 16.64
C LYS A 50 33.27 -22.54 15.92
N THR A 51 33.60 -23.68 15.35
CA THR A 51 32.71 -24.73 14.85
C THR A 51 31.87 -25.30 16.00
N HIS A 52 30.55 -25.34 15.86
CA HIS A 52 29.73 -26.27 16.64
C HIS A 52 28.93 -27.17 15.70
N ARG A 53 29.45 -28.40 15.56
CA ARG A 53 28.82 -29.55 14.95
C ARG A 53 28.18 -30.32 16.10
N GLN A 54 26.89 -30.66 16.01
CA GLN A 54 26.33 -31.80 16.74
C GLN A 54 25.17 -32.44 15.96
N PRO A 55 24.91 -33.74 16.20
CA PRO A 55 24.25 -34.63 15.24
C PRO A 55 22.82 -35.04 15.61
N ARG A 56 22.17 -35.62 14.59
CA ARG A 56 20.93 -36.43 14.57
C ARG A 56 20.65 -37.23 15.85
N ARG A 57 19.37 -37.34 16.26
CA ARG A 57 18.64 -38.60 16.50
C ARG A 57 17.20 -38.41 17.01
N GLY A 58 16.35 -39.37 16.62
CA GLY A 58 15.10 -39.74 17.29
C GLY A 58 13.85 -38.98 16.82
N GLU A 59 12.65 -39.52 16.77
CA GLU A 59 12.13 -40.89 16.89
C GLU A 59 10.59 -40.81 16.70
N SER A 60 9.94 -41.97 16.52
CA SER A 60 8.48 -42.22 16.46
C SER A 60 7.78 -41.79 15.17
N ASN A 61 7.32 -42.67 14.26
CA ASN A 61 6.62 -43.95 14.38
C ASN A 61 5.40 -43.89 15.31
N GLY A 62 4.19 -43.82 14.72
CA GLY A 62 2.99 -44.21 15.43
C GLY A 62 1.66 -43.68 14.91
N ARG A 63 0.89 -44.61 14.33
CA ARG A 63 -0.55 -44.88 14.60
C ARG A 63 -1.65 -44.37 13.66
N LYS A 64 -2.37 -45.41 13.17
CA LYS A 64 -3.83 -45.59 13.03
C LYS A 64 -4.43 -44.91 11.81
N GLU A 65 -4.65 -45.61 10.69
CA GLU A 65 -5.58 -46.76 10.51
C GLU A 65 -6.94 -46.53 11.20
N GLU A 66 -7.90 -45.96 10.46
CA GLU A 66 -9.33 -46.16 10.75
C GLU A 66 -10.17 -46.24 9.48
N ARG A 67 -10.35 -47.49 9.05
CA ARG A 67 -11.58 -48.18 8.62
C ARG A 67 -12.62 -47.44 7.77
N LYS A 68 -12.71 -47.97 6.55
CA LYS A 68 -13.85 -48.11 5.62
C LYS A 68 -15.22 -48.30 6.28
N ALA A 69 -16.24 -47.62 5.74
CA ALA A 69 -17.60 -48.12 5.52
C ALA A 69 -18.27 -47.24 4.43
N SER A 70 -18.17 -47.58 3.13
CA SER A 70 -19.06 -48.52 2.40
C SER A 70 -20.53 -48.42 2.79
N ARG A 71 -21.29 -47.56 2.09
CA ARG A 71 -22.73 -47.72 1.94
C ARG A 71 -23.11 -47.55 0.46
N LYS A 72 -23.26 -48.68 -0.22
CA LYS A 72 -23.94 -48.83 -1.51
C LYS A 72 -25.45 -48.68 -1.26
N GLY A 73 -26.09 -47.84 -2.04
CA GLY A 73 -27.54 -47.78 -2.21
C GLY A 73 -27.82 -47.47 -3.68
N THR A 74 -28.14 -48.52 -4.43
CA THR A 74 -28.50 -48.50 -5.85
C THR A 74 -30.02 -48.46 -6.04
N HIS A 75 -30.40 -48.11 -7.28
CA HIS A 75 -31.69 -48.28 -7.98
C HIS A 75 -32.67 -47.10 -7.95
N MET A 76 -32.80 -46.37 -9.09
CA MET A 76 -33.64 -46.64 -10.30
C MET A 76 -35.11 -46.26 -10.03
N HIS A 77 -35.89 -45.57 -10.85
CA HIS A 77 -35.87 -45.12 -12.25
C HIS A 77 -36.93 -43.99 -12.35
N ARG A 78 -36.78 -43.01 -13.26
CA ARG A 78 -37.81 -42.73 -14.28
C ARG A 78 -37.38 -41.65 -15.27
N ASN A 79 -37.58 -42.01 -16.54
CA ASN A 79 -37.37 -41.23 -17.73
C ASN A 79 -38.29 -40.00 -17.76
N THR A 80 -37.73 -38.83 -18.09
CA THR A 80 -38.49 -37.80 -18.80
C THR A 80 -37.56 -37.08 -19.78
N ARG A 81 -37.80 -37.30 -21.07
CA ARG A 81 -37.21 -36.54 -22.19
C ARG A 81 -38.01 -35.23 -22.31
N VAL A 82 -37.42 -34.05 -22.11
CA VAL A 82 -37.92 -32.80 -22.73
C VAL A 82 -36.80 -31.76 -22.89
N ALA A 83 -36.56 -31.45 -24.18
CA ALA A 83 -36.14 -30.20 -24.81
C ALA A 83 -34.88 -29.43 -24.36
N LEU A 84 -33.94 -29.37 -25.32
CA LEU A 84 -33.02 -28.28 -25.63
C LEU A 84 -33.49 -26.89 -25.15
N MET A 85 -32.73 -26.27 -24.26
CA MET A 85 -32.39 -24.84 -24.33
C MET A 85 -30.94 -24.68 -23.85
N ALA A 86 -30.01 -25.04 -24.73
CA ALA A 86 -28.62 -24.61 -24.62
C ALA A 86 -28.54 -23.13 -25.05
N LEU A 87 -29.15 -22.22 -24.28
CA LEU A 87 -28.82 -20.80 -24.42
C LEU A 87 -27.51 -20.59 -23.69
N GLY A 88 -26.43 -20.53 -24.48
CA GLY A 88 -25.07 -20.35 -24.00
C GLY A 88 -24.97 -19.13 -23.10
N LEU A 89 -24.74 -19.38 -21.80
CA LEU A 89 -23.99 -18.44 -20.98
C LEU A 89 -22.56 -18.46 -21.52
N ALA A 90 -22.31 -17.71 -22.60
CA ALA A 90 -21.01 -17.15 -22.85
C ALA A 90 -20.73 -16.22 -21.66
N ALA A 91 -20.17 -16.79 -20.59
CA ALA A 91 -19.54 -16.01 -19.56
C ALA A 91 -18.44 -15.22 -20.26
N ILE A 92 -18.76 -13.96 -20.58
CA ILE A 92 -17.82 -13.02 -21.18
C ILE A 92 -16.76 -12.83 -20.11
N ALA A 93 -15.68 -13.63 -20.18
CA ALA A 93 -14.48 -13.40 -19.42
C ALA A 93 -13.92 -12.09 -19.96
N ALA A 94 -14.38 -10.97 -19.39
CA ALA A 94 -13.82 -9.67 -19.68
C ALA A 94 -12.32 -9.78 -19.33
N PRO A 95 -11.41 -9.44 -20.27
CA PRO A 95 -10.00 -9.40 -19.94
C PRO A 95 -9.84 -8.46 -18.74
N ALA A 96 -9.07 -8.88 -17.74
CA ALA A 96 -8.65 -8.01 -16.65
C ALA A 96 -7.73 -6.93 -17.27
N LEU A 97 -8.32 -5.86 -17.76
CA LEU A 97 -7.59 -4.70 -18.24
C LEU A 97 -6.91 -4.08 -17.02
N ALA A 98 -5.62 -3.75 -17.13
CA ALA A 98 -4.94 -2.98 -16.11
C ALA A 98 -5.65 -1.62 -15.97
N ASN A 99 -5.93 -1.23 -14.74
CA ASN A 99 -6.78 -0.07 -14.50
C ASN A 99 -5.90 1.19 -14.57
N PRO A 100 -6.24 2.16 -15.43
CA PRO A 100 -5.48 3.41 -15.48
C PRO A 100 -5.71 4.19 -14.19
N ILE A 101 -4.66 4.87 -13.75
CA ILE A 101 -4.68 5.82 -12.65
C ILE A 101 -4.16 7.16 -13.16
N SER A 102 -4.81 8.24 -12.75
CA SER A 102 -4.39 9.62 -12.99
C SER A 102 -4.00 10.27 -11.66
N PHE A 103 -2.86 10.95 -11.63
CA PHE A 103 -2.41 11.74 -10.49
C PHE A 103 -2.94 13.16 -10.60
N ASN A 104 -3.78 13.55 -9.64
CA ASN A 104 -4.47 14.83 -9.60
C ASN A 104 -3.77 15.86 -8.71
N GLY A 105 -2.63 15.51 -8.10
CA GLY A 105 -1.80 16.39 -7.28
C GLY A 105 -1.65 15.92 -5.84
N VAL A 106 -1.15 16.81 -4.97
CA VAL A 106 -0.93 16.53 -3.55
C VAL A 106 -1.99 17.23 -2.70
N GLY A 107 -2.47 16.53 -1.65
CA GLY A 107 -3.40 17.06 -0.65
C GLY A 107 -2.68 17.74 0.50
N LEU A 108 -3.00 17.36 1.74
CA LEU A 108 -2.24 17.77 2.92
C LEU A 108 -0.84 17.12 2.91
N TYR A 109 0.22 17.91 3.09
CA TYR A 109 1.60 17.40 3.09
C TYR A 109 2.56 18.30 3.87
N GLU A 110 3.70 17.73 4.27
CA GLU A 110 4.90 18.45 4.70
C GLU A 110 6.09 18.05 3.82
N THR A 111 7.07 18.94 3.67
CA THR A 111 8.36 18.56 3.10
C THR A 111 9.19 17.89 4.20
N VAL A 112 9.52 16.62 4.00
CA VAL A 112 10.27 15.83 4.96
C VAL A 112 11.66 15.47 4.43
N SER A 113 12.54 15.11 5.36
CA SER A 113 13.89 14.64 5.09
C SER A 113 14.09 13.31 5.82
N TYR A 114 14.70 12.36 5.13
CA TYR A 114 14.91 11.01 5.63
C TYR A 114 16.20 10.45 5.05
N LYS A 115 16.67 9.33 5.59
CA LYS A 115 17.66 8.48 4.94
C LYS A 115 17.00 7.18 4.53
N LEU A 116 17.37 6.69 3.35
CA LEU A 116 17.00 5.36 2.90
C LEU A 116 18.26 4.68 2.39
N ASP A 117 18.56 3.48 2.87
CA ASP A 117 19.76 2.72 2.49
C ASP A 117 21.06 3.54 2.68
N GLY A 118 21.06 4.42 3.69
CA GLY A 118 22.16 5.33 4.02
C GLY A 118 22.18 6.66 3.24
N GLU A 119 21.36 6.82 2.20
CA GLU A 119 21.30 8.05 1.39
C GLU A 119 20.30 9.06 1.94
N SER A 120 20.72 10.31 2.14
CA SER A 120 19.82 11.40 2.53
C SER A 120 18.94 11.83 1.36
N LYS A 121 17.62 11.85 1.57
CA LYS A 121 16.59 12.24 0.61
C LYS A 121 15.65 13.28 1.23
N SER A 122 15.01 14.08 0.37
CA SER A 122 13.95 15.00 0.76
C SER A 122 12.80 14.90 -0.24
N THR A 123 11.57 14.84 0.28
CA THR A 123 10.36 14.68 -0.53
C THR A 123 9.15 15.28 0.17
N LYS A 124 8.03 15.40 -0.54
CA LYS A 124 6.73 15.73 0.06
C LYS A 124 6.11 14.46 0.63
N ALA A 125 5.85 14.43 1.92
CA ALA A 125 5.14 13.34 2.59
C ALA A 125 3.72 13.78 2.93
N GLY A 126 2.72 12.99 2.53
CA GLY A 126 1.33 13.28 2.81
C GLY A 126 0.38 12.63 1.81
N GLN A 127 -0.78 13.24 1.66
CA GLN A 127 -1.86 12.75 0.81
C GLN A 127 -1.53 12.91 -0.67
N LEU A 128 -1.73 11.85 -1.43
CA LEU A 128 -1.73 11.86 -2.89
C LEU A 128 -3.18 11.86 -3.37
N LEU A 129 -3.54 12.82 -4.21
CA LEU A 129 -4.87 12.88 -4.82
C LEU A 129 -4.78 12.16 -6.16
N ILE A 130 -5.56 11.09 -6.32
CA ILE A 130 -5.56 10.27 -7.52
C ILE A 130 -6.98 10.07 -8.03
N GLU A 131 -7.12 9.76 -9.30
CA GLU A 131 -8.33 9.20 -9.88
C GLU A 131 -8.06 7.74 -10.24
N PHE A 132 -8.87 6.83 -9.70
CA PHE A 132 -8.79 5.40 -9.97
C PHE A 132 -10.21 4.86 -10.14
N ASN A 133 -10.47 4.14 -11.23
CA ASN A 133 -11.81 3.65 -11.57
C ASN A 133 -12.89 4.74 -11.59
N ASN A 134 -12.56 5.92 -12.12
CA ASN A 134 -13.44 7.10 -12.16
C ASN A 134 -13.85 7.60 -10.75
N GLN A 135 -13.07 7.28 -9.72
CA GLN A 135 -13.27 7.76 -8.36
C GLN A 135 -12.06 8.60 -7.93
N ASP A 136 -12.31 9.80 -7.43
CA ASP A 136 -11.31 10.62 -6.74
C ASP A 136 -11.00 9.95 -5.39
N LEU A 137 -9.76 9.50 -5.18
CA LEU A 137 -9.29 8.85 -3.95
C LEU A 137 -8.13 9.63 -3.33
N ILE A 138 -8.01 9.50 -2.01
CA ILE A 138 -6.80 9.87 -1.28
C ILE A 138 -5.95 8.60 -1.14
N ALA A 139 -4.69 8.69 -1.55
CA ALA A 139 -3.73 7.61 -1.47
C ALA A 139 -2.51 8.02 -0.65
N TYR A 140 -1.75 7.03 -0.19
CA TYR A 140 -0.42 7.23 0.37
C TYR A 140 0.60 6.38 -0.38
N CYS A 141 1.83 6.87 -0.45
CA CYS A 141 2.92 6.18 -1.12
C CYS A 141 3.42 5.00 -0.26
N VAL A 142 3.68 3.85 -0.86
CA VAL A 142 4.35 2.71 -0.20
C VAL A 142 5.66 2.33 -0.90
N ASP A 143 6.21 3.24 -1.70
CA ASP A 143 7.44 3.02 -2.49
C ASP A 143 8.31 4.28 -2.50
N LEU A 144 9.39 4.25 -1.72
CA LEU A 144 10.35 5.34 -1.62
C LEU A 144 11.41 5.37 -2.72
N ARG A 145 11.44 4.36 -3.61
CA ARG A 145 12.50 4.18 -4.61
C ARG A 145 12.08 4.70 -6.00
N HIS A 146 10.80 4.91 -6.23
CA HIS A 146 10.28 5.47 -7.48
C HIS A 146 9.65 6.85 -7.29
N THR A 147 9.37 7.54 -8.40
CA THR A 147 8.66 8.83 -8.40
C THR A 147 7.27 8.64 -9.01
N ILE A 148 6.28 9.35 -8.50
CA ILE A 148 4.92 9.33 -9.05
C ILE A 148 4.87 9.95 -10.44
N LYS A 149 4.13 9.32 -11.35
CA LYS A 149 3.87 9.81 -12.71
C LYS A 149 2.54 10.55 -12.79
N SER A 150 2.28 11.23 -13.91
CA SER A 150 0.95 11.79 -14.16
C SER A 150 -0.07 10.68 -14.39
N ASP A 151 0.26 9.70 -15.22
CA ASP A 151 -0.64 8.61 -15.60
C ASP A 151 0.14 7.31 -15.71
N TRP A 152 -0.42 6.22 -15.20
CA TRP A 152 0.15 4.88 -15.32
C TRP A 152 -0.91 3.79 -15.16
N ASN A 153 -0.53 2.55 -15.42
CA ASN A 153 -1.38 1.38 -15.18
C ASN A 153 -0.97 0.71 -13.88
N VAL A 154 -1.97 0.22 -13.14
CA VAL A 154 -1.76 -0.49 -11.88
C VAL A 154 -2.45 -1.85 -11.87
N ASP A 155 -1.86 -2.77 -11.13
CA ASP A 155 -2.48 -4.00 -10.69
C ASP A 155 -2.93 -3.85 -9.23
N VAL A 156 -4.14 -4.31 -8.91
CA VAL A 156 -4.62 -4.33 -7.53
C VAL A 156 -4.03 -5.55 -6.82
N LYS A 157 -3.31 -5.33 -5.73
CA LYS A 157 -2.73 -6.37 -4.88
C LYS A 157 -3.31 -6.31 -3.47
N PRO A 158 -3.40 -7.46 -2.77
CA PRO A 158 -3.80 -7.47 -1.37
C PRO A 158 -2.75 -6.75 -0.50
N ALA A 159 -3.16 -6.28 0.68
CA ALA A 159 -2.26 -5.55 1.59
C ALA A 159 -1.01 -6.35 2.02
N ASN A 160 -1.05 -7.69 2.03
CA ASN A 160 0.11 -8.52 2.36
C ASN A 160 1.10 -8.70 1.19
N PHE A 161 1.00 -7.89 0.14
CA PHE A 161 1.95 -7.88 -0.98
C PHE A 161 3.38 -7.55 -0.53
N PHE A 162 3.53 -6.71 0.50
CA PHE A 162 4.79 -6.42 1.18
C PHE A 162 4.81 -7.03 2.58
N SER A 163 6.00 -7.32 3.12
CA SER A 163 6.16 -7.89 4.49
C SER A 163 5.46 -7.03 5.55
N GLY A 164 5.61 -5.71 5.49
CA GLY A 164 4.91 -4.74 6.36
C GLY A 164 3.58 -4.22 5.82
N GLY A 165 3.08 -4.75 4.71
CA GLY A 165 1.93 -4.17 4.02
C GLY A 165 0.62 -4.29 4.79
N LYS A 166 0.43 -5.34 5.62
CA LYS A 166 -0.71 -5.41 6.56
C LYS A 166 -0.67 -4.31 7.62
N ALA A 167 0.52 -3.95 8.09
CA ALA A 167 0.68 -2.87 9.05
C ALA A 167 0.43 -1.51 8.41
N ALA A 168 0.92 -1.31 7.18
CA ALA A 168 0.60 -0.12 6.39
C ALA A 168 -0.92 0.02 6.17
N ALA A 169 -1.61 -1.08 5.84
CA ALA A 169 -3.06 -1.09 5.70
C ALA A 169 -3.78 -0.78 7.02
N PHE A 170 -3.31 -1.32 8.15
CA PHE A 170 -3.87 -0.98 9.46
C PHE A 170 -3.75 0.52 9.77
N LEU A 171 -2.56 1.08 9.53
CA LEU A 171 -2.32 2.53 9.73
C LEU A 171 -3.23 3.36 8.83
N TYR A 172 -3.34 2.98 7.55
CA TYR A 172 -4.22 3.64 6.60
C TYR A 172 -5.69 3.57 7.04
N ASP A 173 -6.22 2.38 7.29
CA ASP A 173 -7.63 2.15 7.64
C ASP A 173 -8.01 2.87 8.95
N THR A 174 -7.09 2.91 9.91
CA THR A 174 -7.32 3.51 11.23
C THR A 174 -7.25 5.03 11.17
N PHE A 175 -6.27 5.60 10.47
CA PHE A 175 -5.92 7.02 10.62
C PHE A 175 -6.24 7.88 9.40
N ALA A 176 -6.26 7.36 8.17
CA ALA A 176 -6.37 8.18 6.97
C ALA A 176 -7.62 9.08 6.97
N SER A 177 -8.75 8.59 7.47
CA SER A 177 -10.02 9.34 7.58
C SER A 177 -10.02 10.41 8.69
N THR A 178 -9.10 10.32 9.65
CA THR A 178 -8.97 11.24 10.80
C THR A 178 -7.96 12.36 10.56
N VAL A 179 -7.20 12.30 9.46
CA VAL A 179 -6.20 13.31 9.10
C VAL A 179 -6.90 14.62 8.72
N THR A 180 -6.57 15.70 9.44
CA THR A 180 -7.17 17.04 9.26
C THR A 180 -6.16 18.14 8.96
N ASN A 181 -4.86 17.89 9.13
CA ASN A 181 -3.80 18.86 8.88
C ASN A 181 -2.54 18.22 8.26
N SER A 182 -1.62 19.06 7.76
CA SER A 182 -0.40 18.64 7.06
C SER A 182 0.54 17.78 7.91
N VAL A 183 0.70 18.09 9.20
CA VAL A 183 1.55 17.31 10.11
C VAL A 183 1.01 15.89 10.28
N GLN A 184 -0.29 15.74 10.48
CA GLN A 184 -0.94 14.42 10.55
C GLN A 184 -0.80 13.64 9.25
N ALA A 185 -0.97 14.29 8.09
CA ALA A 185 -0.82 13.65 6.80
C ALA A 185 0.63 13.15 6.59
N ALA A 186 1.62 14.00 6.85
CA ALA A 186 3.03 13.66 6.74
C ALA A 186 3.43 12.56 7.73
N ALA A 187 2.96 12.64 8.97
CA ALA A 187 3.22 11.63 9.99
C ALA A 187 2.65 10.26 9.63
N LEU A 188 1.45 10.21 9.05
CA LEU A 188 0.86 8.95 8.56
C LEU A 188 1.69 8.38 7.41
N GLN A 189 2.11 9.22 6.47
CA GLN A 189 2.97 8.80 5.37
C GLN A 189 4.32 8.24 5.86
N VAL A 190 4.93 8.87 6.87
CA VAL A 190 6.19 8.43 7.48
C VAL A 190 6.02 7.11 8.24
N ALA A 191 4.94 6.95 9.02
CA ALA A 191 4.64 5.71 9.72
C ALA A 191 4.41 4.54 8.73
N ILE A 192 3.76 4.81 7.59
CA ILE A 192 3.59 3.83 6.50
C ILE A 192 4.95 3.42 5.91
N TRP A 193 5.86 4.37 5.65
CA TRP A 193 7.19 4.04 5.14
C TRP A 193 8.01 3.22 6.11
N GLU A 194 7.99 3.58 7.39
CA GLU A 194 8.66 2.84 8.46
C GLU A 194 8.26 1.36 8.47
N VAL A 195 6.95 1.06 8.47
CA VAL A 195 6.52 -0.34 8.50
C VAL A 195 6.80 -1.07 7.20
N ILE A 196 6.83 -0.38 6.06
CA ILE A 196 7.12 -1.02 4.76
C ILE A 196 8.60 -1.40 4.64
N GLU A 197 9.51 -0.50 5.06
CA GLU A 197 10.96 -0.72 4.93
C GLU A 197 11.52 -1.54 6.10
N ASP A 198 11.08 -1.27 7.34
CA ASP A 198 11.69 -1.79 8.57
C ASP A 198 10.73 -2.62 9.44
N TRP A 199 9.83 -3.41 8.83
CA TRP A 199 8.80 -4.17 9.55
C TRP A 199 9.32 -5.03 10.73
N ASN A 200 10.49 -5.64 10.57
CA ASN A 200 11.07 -6.51 11.60
C ASN A 200 11.64 -5.73 12.80
N TRP A 201 11.87 -4.42 12.65
CA TRP A 201 12.42 -3.57 13.68
C TRP A 201 12.01 -2.10 13.50
N ILE A 202 10.77 -1.80 13.89
CA ILE A 202 10.18 -0.46 13.80
C ILE A 202 10.92 0.51 14.74
N ASN A 203 11.65 1.47 14.16
CA ASN A 203 12.34 2.55 14.83
C ASN A 203 12.64 3.69 13.85
N LEU A 204 11.90 4.80 13.96
CA LEU A 204 12.05 6.00 13.11
C LEU A 204 13.47 6.60 13.05
N PHE A 205 14.34 6.27 14.01
CA PHE A 205 15.72 6.77 14.10
C PHE A 205 16.77 5.71 13.72
N GLY A 206 16.34 4.48 13.41
CA GLY A 206 17.16 3.30 13.13
C GLY A 206 16.86 2.69 11.76
N GLY A 207 17.25 1.44 11.53
CA GLY A 207 16.84 0.70 10.32
C GLY A 207 17.45 1.17 8.99
N ASP A 208 16.81 0.75 7.90
CA ASP A 208 17.11 1.15 6.53
C ASP A 208 16.43 2.49 6.19
N PHE A 209 15.23 2.73 6.70
CA PHE A 209 14.53 4.01 6.68
C PHE A 209 14.73 4.79 7.99
N LYS A 210 15.33 5.98 7.89
CA LYS A 210 15.55 6.88 9.04
C LYS A 210 14.90 8.21 8.80
N PHE A 211 13.97 8.60 9.64
CA PHE A 211 13.43 9.95 9.61
C PHE A 211 14.43 10.94 10.23
N THR A 212 14.73 12.03 9.53
CA THR A 212 15.76 13.01 9.97
C THR A 212 15.21 14.44 10.14
N ASN A 213 13.90 14.64 9.99
CA ASN A 213 13.28 15.97 9.98
C ASN A 213 12.49 16.28 11.26
N ALA A 214 11.53 17.20 11.15
CA ALA A 214 10.90 18.00 12.19
C ALA A 214 10.25 17.21 13.32
N THR A 215 10.41 17.73 14.53
CA THR A 215 10.01 17.10 15.78
C THR A 215 8.51 16.76 15.84
N ASN A 216 7.64 17.60 15.28
CA ASN A 216 6.19 17.40 15.31
C ASN A 216 5.72 16.22 14.45
N VAL A 217 6.26 16.08 13.23
CA VAL A 217 5.96 14.93 12.35
C VAL A 217 6.46 13.65 12.99
N THR A 218 7.67 13.66 13.56
CA THR A 218 8.24 12.51 14.26
C THR A 218 7.38 12.08 15.45
N GLN A 219 6.97 13.03 16.29
CA GLN A 219 6.11 12.75 17.45
C GLN A 219 4.77 12.14 17.02
N GLN A 220 4.11 12.72 16.01
CA GLN A 220 2.83 12.21 15.53
C GLN A 220 2.97 10.85 14.81
N ALA A 221 4.07 10.62 14.08
CA ALA A 221 4.35 9.33 13.45
C ALA A 221 4.55 8.24 14.52
N GLN A 222 5.26 8.56 15.60
CA GLN A 222 5.42 7.64 16.74
C GLN A 222 4.07 7.31 17.39
N VAL A 223 3.14 8.25 17.49
CA VAL A 223 1.77 7.98 17.98
C VAL A 223 1.07 6.94 17.09
N TYR A 224 1.18 7.06 15.76
CA TYR A 224 0.58 6.09 14.85
C TYR A 224 1.25 4.71 14.93
N LEU A 225 2.59 4.65 14.99
CA LEU A 225 3.34 3.40 15.14
C LEU A 225 3.04 2.70 16.46
N ASN A 226 2.89 3.45 17.56
CA ASN A 226 2.54 2.89 18.87
C ASN A 226 1.12 2.30 18.92
N ALA A 227 0.24 2.67 17.98
CA ALA A 227 -1.09 2.10 17.87
C ALA A 227 -1.13 0.76 17.13
N LEU A 228 -0.01 0.32 16.54
CA LEU A 228 0.06 -0.97 15.86
C LEU A 228 -0.18 -2.11 16.87
N PRO A 229 -1.11 -3.03 16.58
CA PRO A 229 -1.27 -4.20 17.42
C PRO A 229 -0.04 -5.10 17.25
N GLY A 230 0.43 -5.71 18.35
CA GLY A 230 1.56 -6.64 18.31
C GLY A 230 1.33 -7.90 17.46
N ASN A 231 0.09 -8.18 17.04
CA ASN A 231 -0.26 -9.27 16.14
C ASN A 231 -1.35 -8.85 15.14
N LEU A 232 -1.00 -8.87 13.84
CA LEU A 232 -1.89 -8.54 12.72
C LEU A 232 -2.46 -9.78 11.99
N SER A 233 -2.31 -10.98 12.54
CA SER A 233 -2.73 -12.22 11.87
C SER A 233 -4.24 -12.26 11.62
N ASN A 234 -5.03 -11.77 12.59
CA ASN A 234 -6.50 -11.71 12.52
C ASN A 234 -7.03 -10.41 11.91
N TYR A 235 -6.15 -9.46 11.59
CA TYR A 235 -6.56 -8.22 10.94
C TYR A 235 -6.87 -8.49 9.46
N SER A 236 -8.10 -8.15 9.06
CA SER A 236 -8.59 -8.19 7.69
C SER A 236 -8.58 -6.76 7.12
N PRO A 237 -7.58 -6.40 6.30
CA PRO A 237 -7.45 -5.06 5.77
C PRO A 237 -8.58 -4.72 4.80
N THR A 238 -9.03 -3.47 4.84
CA THR A 238 -9.93 -2.88 3.83
C THR A 238 -9.16 -2.03 2.82
N ALA A 239 -7.92 -1.66 3.11
CA ALA A 239 -7.02 -1.07 2.13
C ALA A 239 -6.36 -2.10 1.21
N PHE A 240 -5.99 -1.65 0.02
CA PHE A 240 -5.32 -2.43 -1.02
C PHE A 240 -4.09 -1.68 -1.55
N ILE A 241 -3.17 -2.43 -2.17
CA ILE A 241 -2.00 -1.86 -2.83
C ILE A 241 -2.29 -1.74 -4.33
N LEU A 242 -2.06 -0.56 -4.88
CA LEU A 242 -1.98 -0.33 -6.32
C LEU A 242 -0.53 -0.51 -6.76
N GLU A 243 -0.21 -1.67 -7.31
CA GLU A 243 1.12 -1.97 -7.82
C GLU A 243 1.29 -1.31 -9.19
N SER A 244 2.21 -0.35 -9.32
CA SER A 244 2.64 0.12 -10.64
C SER A 244 3.23 -1.01 -11.49
N GLY A 245 2.77 -1.10 -12.74
CA GLY A 245 3.29 -2.01 -13.76
C GLY A 245 4.74 -1.71 -14.21
N ASN A 246 5.12 -2.28 -15.36
CA ASN A 246 6.50 -2.30 -15.84
C ASN A 246 7.01 -0.96 -16.44
N TYR A 247 8.33 -0.93 -16.64
CA TYR A 247 9.18 0.25 -16.85
C TYR A 247 8.66 1.31 -17.87
N PRO A 248 8.82 2.61 -17.56
CA PRO A 248 9.30 3.15 -16.28
C PRO A 248 8.23 2.95 -15.19
N ARG A 249 8.61 2.50 -14.00
CA ARG A 249 7.65 2.27 -12.90
C ARG A 249 7.27 3.61 -12.25
N SER A 250 6.01 3.76 -11.88
CA SER A 250 5.53 4.78 -10.93
C SER A 250 5.63 4.22 -9.50
N GLN A 251 5.34 5.05 -8.49
CA GLN A 251 5.24 4.61 -7.11
C GLN A 251 4.08 3.63 -6.90
N HIS A 252 4.28 2.65 -6.03
CA HIS A 252 3.20 1.86 -5.44
C HIS A 252 2.41 2.70 -4.45
N LEU A 253 1.09 2.55 -4.43
CA LEU A 253 0.19 3.31 -3.57
C LEU A 253 -0.65 2.40 -2.69
N ILE A 254 -1.05 2.88 -1.51
CA ILE A 254 -2.11 2.29 -0.71
C ILE A 254 -3.37 3.16 -0.77
N VAL A 255 -4.52 2.52 -0.97
CA VAL A 255 -5.83 3.14 -1.23
C VAL A 255 -6.93 2.38 -0.49
N PRO A 256 -8.12 2.97 -0.26
CA PRO A 256 -9.23 2.25 0.36
C PRO A 256 -9.80 1.23 -0.63
N GLU A 257 -10.60 0.27 -0.13
CA GLU A 257 -11.31 -0.68 -0.99
C GLU A 257 -12.08 0.05 -2.10
N PRO A 258 -11.85 -0.28 -3.38
CA PRO A 258 -12.73 0.19 -4.42
C PRO A 258 -14.12 -0.40 -4.15
N THR A 259 -15.10 0.47 -3.91
CA THR A 259 -16.51 0.15 -3.59
C THR A 259 -17.14 -0.92 -4.50
N THR A 260 -16.57 -1.14 -5.67
CA THR A 260 -16.93 -2.21 -6.61
C THR A 260 -16.79 -3.62 -6.03
N LEU A 261 -15.83 -3.88 -5.15
CA LEU A 261 -15.60 -5.23 -4.62
C LEU A 261 -16.64 -5.59 -3.55
N ALA A 262 -16.97 -4.65 -2.66
CA ALA A 262 -18.15 -4.72 -1.81
C ALA A 262 -19.45 -4.89 -2.62
N ALA A 263 -19.64 -4.14 -3.71
CA ALA A 263 -20.84 -4.25 -4.56
C ALA A 263 -20.94 -5.63 -5.25
N LEU A 264 -19.82 -6.22 -5.68
CA LEU A 264 -19.77 -7.57 -6.26
C LEU A 264 -20.21 -8.62 -5.24
N LEU A 265 -19.69 -8.53 -4.01
CA LEU A 265 -20.04 -9.47 -2.93
C LEU A 265 -21.51 -9.36 -2.53
N VAL A 266 -22.10 -8.16 -2.54
CA VAL A 266 -23.53 -7.95 -2.27
C VAL A 266 -24.41 -8.39 -3.46
N GLY A 267 -23.92 -8.27 -4.70
CA GLY A 267 -24.67 -8.64 -5.91
C GLY A 267 -24.76 -10.16 -6.15
N LEU A 268 -23.71 -10.92 -5.82
CA LEU A 268 -23.68 -12.39 -5.96
C LEU A 268 -24.86 -13.13 -5.33
N PRO A 269 -25.26 -12.90 -4.06
CA PRO A 269 -26.40 -13.58 -3.47
C PRO A 269 -27.73 -13.22 -4.13
N MET A 270 -27.89 -12.00 -4.67
CA MET A 270 -29.10 -11.64 -5.43
C MET A 270 -29.20 -12.44 -6.72
N LEU A 271 -28.09 -12.62 -7.45
CA LEU A 271 -28.04 -13.45 -8.65
C LEU A 271 -28.32 -14.92 -8.34
N LEU A 272 -27.78 -15.45 -7.24
CA LEU A 272 -28.01 -16.83 -6.81
C LEU A 272 -29.45 -17.06 -6.33
N ARG A 273 -30.09 -16.07 -5.70
CA ARG A 273 -31.49 -16.15 -5.26
C ARG A 273 -32.47 -16.10 -6.43
N GLY A 274 -32.16 -15.34 -7.48
CA GLY A 274 -32.96 -15.31 -8.71
C GLY A 274 -33.06 -16.67 -9.40
N ARG A 275 -31.98 -17.46 -9.40
CA ARG A 275 -31.95 -18.80 -10.02
C ARG A 275 -32.87 -19.81 -9.32
N ARG A 276 -33.16 -19.65 -8.03
CA ARG A 276 -34.04 -20.57 -7.28
C ARG A 276 -35.53 -20.34 -7.51
N ARG A 277 -35.92 -19.24 -8.16
CA ARG A 277 -37.33 -18.96 -8.50
C ARG A 277 -37.71 -19.41 -9.91
N ALA A 278 -36.72 -19.75 -10.73
CA ALA A 278 -36.91 -20.16 -12.12
C ALA A 278 -36.69 -21.67 -12.36
N ALA A 279 -36.44 -22.44 -11.30
CA ALA A 279 -36.38 -23.90 -11.28
C ALA A 279 -37.46 -24.42 -10.34
#